data_AF-A0A6P2FWP9-F1
#
_entry.id   AF-A0A6P2FWP9-F1
#
_cell.length_a   1.000
_cell.length_b   1.000
_cell.length_c   1.000
_cell.angle_alpha   90.00
_cell.angle_beta   90.00
_cell.angle_gamma   90.00
#
_symmetry.space_group_name_H-M   'P 1'
#
loop_
_entity.id
_entity.type
_entity.pdbx_description
1 polymer ?
#
loop_
_entity_poly.entity_id
_entity_poly.type
_entity_poly.pdbx_seq_one_letter_code
_entity_poly.pdbx_strand_id
1 'polypeptide(L)'
;MYALEISINGRDAVTGGATDLCVLSAIITLTGKLGPEAAPPRDDGSVDMDLRLGGLTARADGAADEHLDWLRANLKAGDVVSIRVVETATADPVISGHEAERVADDERAYFEHCRKAYLEMREKYEPTSAA
;
A
#
# COMPACT_ATOMS: atom_id res chain seq x y z
N MET A 1 12.08 17.99 -4.80
CA MET A 1 11.06 16.93 -4.94
C MET A 1 10.09 17.03 -3.78
N TYR A 2 8.86 16.54 -3.93
CA TYR A 2 7.97 16.35 -2.79
C TYR A 2 8.38 15.09 -2.03
N ALA A 3 8.43 15.18 -0.69
CA ALA A 3 8.79 14.08 0.20
C ALA A 3 7.83 14.03 1.40
N LEU A 4 7.82 12.89 2.09
CA LEU A 4 7.13 12.70 3.35
C LEU A 4 8.14 12.55 4.48
N GLU A 5 8.08 13.46 5.44
CA GLU A 5 8.87 13.41 6.67
C GLU A 5 8.00 12.78 7.78
N ILE A 6 8.45 11.66 8.35
CA ILE A 6 7.72 10.90 9.37
C ILE A 6 8.52 10.84 10.67
N SER A 7 7.89 11.24 11.78
CA SER A 7 8.44 11.06 13.14
C SER A 7 7.48 10.23 13.99
N ILE A 8 8.02 9.33 14.81
CA ILE A 8 7.28 8.53 15.80
C ILE A 8 7.68 8.99 17.20
N ASN A 9 6.71 9.42 18.01
CA ASN A 9 6.91 9.88 19.39
C ASN A 9 7.93 11.03 19.52
N GLY A 10 8.01 11.91 18.51
CA GLY A 10 8.92 13.07 18.50
C GLY A 10 10.41 12.71 18.33
N ARG A 11 10.73 11.48 17.92
CA ARG A 11 12.10 11.07 17.57
C ARG A 11 12.50 11.61 16.21
N ASP A 12 13.79 11.45 15.87
CA ASP A 12 14.34 11.86 14.58
C ASP A 12 13.49 11.32 13.42
N ALA A 13 13.16 12.23 12.50
CA ALA A 13 12.26 11.92 11.41
C ALA A 13 12.99 11.20 10.27
N VAL A 14 12.29 10.28 9.63
CA VAL A 14 12.71 9.65 8.37
C VAL A 14 12.02 10.37 7.22
N THR A 15 12.79 10.82 6.25
CA THR A 15 12.32 11.52 5.05
C THR A 15 12.34 10.57 3.86
N GLY A 16 11.15 10.16 3.40
CA GLY A 16 10.99 9.33 2.21
C GLY A 16 10.67 10.17 0.97
N GLY A 17 11.41 9.94 -0.10
CA GLY A 17 11.23 10.60 -1.38
C GLY A 17 12.34 10.25 -2.36
N ALA A 18 12.04 10.32 -3.66
CA ALA A 18 13.01 10.24 -4.73
C ALA A 18 12.52 11.06 -5.94
N THR A 19 13.43 11.45 -6.83
CA THR A 19 13.11 12.31 -7.98
C THR A 19 12.37 11.57 -9.09
N ASP A 20 12.43 10.23 -9.08
CA ASP A 20 11.84 9.34 -10.06
C ASP A 20 10.58 8.65 -9.53
N LEU A 21 9.90 9.19 -8.51
CA LEU A 21 8.65 8.62 -7.99
C LEU A 21 7.41 9.04 -8.79
N CYS A 22 6.51 8.09 -8.99
CA CYS A 22 5.12 8.36 -9.38
C CYS A 22 4.12 8.17 -8.23
N VAL A 23 4.51 7.42 -7.18
CA VAL A 23 3.72 7.24 -5.96
C VAL A 23 4.62 7.41 -4.75
N LEU A 24 4.12 8.12 -3.74
CA LEU A 24 4.72 8.22 -2.42
C LEU A 24 3.61 8.12 -1.38
N SER A 25 3.78 7.22 -0.41
CA SER A 25 2.72 6.88 0.54
C SER A 25 3.27 6.62 1.94
N ALA A 26 2.52 7.08 2.94
CA ALA A 26 2.70 6.75 4.33
C ALA A 26 1.42 6.06 4.81
N ILE A 27 1.49 4.78 5.15
CA ILE A 27 0.33 3.94 5.45
C ILE A 27 0.47 3.39 6.86
N ILE A 28 -0.50 3.72 7.73
CA ILE A 28 -0.70 3.05 9.01
C ILE A 28 -1.78 1.98 8.81
N THR A 29 -1.45 0.74 9.13
CA THR A 29 -2.33 -0.41 9.00
C THR A 29 -2.57 -1.02 10.38
N LEU A 30 -3.84 -1.23 10.72
CA LEU A 30 -4.26 -1.96 11.91
C LEU A 30 -5.02 -3.20 11.44
N THR A 31 -4.63 -4.38 11.88
CA THR A 31 -5.31 -5.65 11.56
C THR A 31 -5.63 -6.42 12.83
N GLY A 32 -6.78 -7.09 12.88
CA GLY A 32 -7.22 -7.81 14.08
C GLY A 32 -8.64 -7.48 14.51
N LYS A 33 -8.97 -7.77 15.77
CA LYS A 33 -10.26 -7.40 16.36
C LYS A 33 -10.26 -5.95 16.84
N LEU A 34 -10.50 -5.01 15.91
CA LEU A 34 -10.39 -3.56 16.18
C LEU A 34 -11.56 -2.95 16.97
N GLY A 35 -12.62 -3.73 17.20
CA GLY A 35 -13.81 -3.27 17.91
C GLY A 35 -14.61 -4.43 18.52
N PRO A 36 -15.57 -4.13 19.41
CA PRO A 36 -16.33 -5.16 20.12
C PRO A 36 -17.15 -6.06 19.18
N GLU A 37 -17.66 -5.47 18.09
CA GLU A 37 -18.50 -6.14 17.08
C GLU A 37 -17.69 -6.73 15.92
N ALA A 38 -16.38 -6.48 15.86
CA ALA A 38 -15.55 -7.05 14.81
C ALA A 38 -15.41 -8.56 15.00
N ALA A 39 -15.68 -9.32 13.93
CA ALA A 39 -15.32 -10.72 13.88
C ALA A 39 -13.78 -10.83 13.89
N PRO A 40 -13.19 -11.59 14.83
CA PRO A 40 -11.75 -11.68 14.89
C PRO A 40 -11.23 -12.51 13.70
N PRO A 41 -10.26 -12.02 12.92
CA PRO A 41 -9.64 -12.80 11.86
C PRO A 41 -8.72 -13.91 12.39
N ARG A 42 -8.36 -13.87 13.69
CA ARG A 42 -7.51 -14.82 14.40
C ARG A 42 -8.12 -15.18 15.76
N ASP A 43 -7.92 -16.41 16.22
CA ASP A 43 -8.54 -16.94 17.44
C ASP A 43 -8.18 -16.17 18.71
N ASP A 44 -6.97 -15.59 18.77
CA ASP A 44 -6.48 -14.83 19.92
C ASP A 44 -7.01 -13.39 19.99
N GLY A 45 -7.71 -12.92 18.94
CA GLY A 45 -8.21 -11.55 18.83
C GLY A 45 -7.10 -10.49 18.81
N SER A 46 -5.85 -10.88 18.55
CA SER A 46 -4.69 -9.97 18.51
C SER A 46 -4.89 -8.84 17.51
N VAL A 47 -4.31 -7.68 17.84
CA VAL A 47 -4.25 -6.52 16.95
C VAL A 47 -2.79 -6.24 16.61
N ASP A 48 -2.47 -6.29 15.33
CA ASP A 48 -1.20 -5.84 14.79
C ASP A 48 -1.34 -4.42 14.26
N MET A 49 -0.34 -3.58 14.54
CA MET A 49 -0.29 -2.21 14.05
C MET A 49 1.07 -1.97 13.39
N ASP A 50 1.10 -1.66 12.10
CA ASP A 50 2.32 -1.34 11.37
C ASP A 50 2.20 -0.02 10.60
N LEU A 51 3.35 0.66 10.46
CA LEU A 51 3.52 1.88 9.68
C LEU A 51 4.55 1.62 8.58
N ARG A 52 4.22 2.03 7.36
CA ARG A 52 5.13 1.99 6.22
C ARG A 52 5.24 3.33 5.53
N LEU A 53 6.46 3.71 5.19
CA LEU A 53 6.76 4.77 4.24
C LEU A 53 7.38 4.13 3.01
N GLY A 54 6.67 4.20 1.89
CA GLY A 54 7.10 3.60 0.64
C GLY A 54 6.61 4.35 -0.58
N GLY A 55 7.13 3.97 -1.73
CA GLY A 55 6.86 4.63 -3.00
C GLY A 55 7.08 3.70 -4.17
N LEU A 56 6.62 4.15 -5.33
CA LEU A 56 6.81 3.46 -6.61
C LEU A 56 7.51 4.43 -7.55
N THR A 57 8.59 3.99 -8.17
CA THR A 57 9.25 4.77 -9.21
C THR A 57 8.43 4.77 -10.50
N ALA A 58 8.63 5.76 -11.36
CA ALA A 58 8.27 5.75 -12.76
C ALA A 58 9.49 6.18 -13.57
N ARG A 59 10.23 5.20 -14.10
CA ARG A 59 11.49 5.43 -14.79
C ARG A 59 11.29 5.50 -16.30
N ALA A 60 12.07 6.37 -16.94
CA ALA A 60 12.04 6.54 -18.39
C ALA A 60 12.68 5.33 -19.11
N ASP A 61 12.50 5.30 -20.43
CA ASP A 61 13.20 4.39 -21.35
C ASP A 61 13.02 2.89 -21.07
N GLY A 62 11.89 2.52 -20.46
CA GLY A 62 11.51 1.14 -20.21
C GLY A 62 12.34 0.46 -19.11
N ALA A 63 13.10 1.24 -18.32
CA ALA A 63 13.69 0.77 -17.08
C ALA A 63 12.59 0.25 -16.15
N ALA A 64 12.91 -0.81 -15.41
CA ALA A 64 11.94 -1.39 -14.50
C ALA A 64 11.68 -0.44 -13.32
N ASP A 65 10.40 -0.30 -13.00
CA ASP A 65 9.97 0.44 -11.82
C ASP A 65 10.25 -0.37 -10.56
N GLU A 66 10.42 0.31 -9.44
CA GLU A 66 10.75 -0.30 -8.16
C GLU A 66 9.82 0.21 -7.07
N HIS A 67 9.39 -0.72 -6.22
CA HIS A 67 8.82 -0.42 -4.93
C HIS A 67 9.96 -0.12 -3.95
N LEU A 68 10.02 1.11 -3.47
CA LEU A 68 10.99 1.59 -2.50
C LEU A 68 10.36 1.70 -1.11
N ASP A 69 11.10 1.35 -0.07
CA ASP A 69 10.72 1.53 1.33
C ASP A 69 11.77 2.37 2.06
N TRP A 70 11.32 3.33 2.86
CA TRP A 70 12.16 4.14 3.76
C TRP A 70 11.94 3.80 5.23
N LEU A 71 10.72 3.41 5.61
CA LEU A 71 10.37 3.12 6.99
C LEU A 71 9.43 1.92 7.06
N ARG A 72 9.75 0.99 7.96
CA ARG A 72 8.82 -0.05 8.44
C ARG A 72 8.91 -0.07 9.96
N ALA A 73 7.80 0.16 10.64
CA ALA A 73 7.75 0.20 12.08
C ALA A 73 6.51 -0.50 12.62
N ASN A 74 6.66 -1.26 13.70
CA ASN A 74 5.53 -1.72 14.49
C ASN A 74 5.13 -0.61 15.45
N LEU A 75 3.83 -0.33 15.50
CA LEU A 75 3.25 0.66 16.41
C LEU A 75 2.58 -0.06 17.58
N LYS A 76 2.36 0.69 18.64
CA LYS A 76 1.49 0.30 19.75
C LYS A 76 0.49 1.41 20.05
N ALA A 77 -0.61 1.02 20.71
CA ALA A 77 -1.59 1.99 21.20
C ALA A 77 -0.89 3.07 22.07
N GLY A 78 -1.18 4.33 21.76
CA GLY A 78 -0.58 5.49 22.42
C GLY A 78 0.65 6.07 21.71
N ASP A 79 1.21 5.41 20.69
CA ASP A 79 2.23 6.04 19.86
C ASP A 79 1.64 7.20 19.05
N VAL A 80 2.43 8.27 18.87
CA VAL A 80 2.09 9.43 18.05
C VAL A 80 2.92 9.41 16.78
N VAL A 81 2.25 9.37 15.62
CA VAL A 81 2.89 9.47 14.31
C VAL A 81 2.61 10.84 13.72
N SER A 82 3.67 11.59 13.42
CA SER A 82 3.60 12.88 12.73
C SER A 82 4.06 12.70 11.29
N ILE A 83 3.22 13.10 10.33
CA ILE A 83 3.54 13.05 8.89
C ILE A 83 3.49 14.48 8.36
N ARG A 84 4.57 14.91 7.71
CA ARG A 84 4.67 16.22 7.07
C ARG A 84 5.00 16.06 5.59
N VAL A 85 4.26 16.76 4.74
CA VAL A 85 4.61 16.94 3.33
C VAL A 85 5.63 18.06 3.26
N VAL A 86 6.78 17.80 2.63
CA VAL A 86 7.88 18.77 2.52
C VAL A 86 8.38 18.84 1.08
N GLU A 87 8.87 20.01 0.70
CA GLU A 87 9.72 20.17 -0.49
C GLU A 87 11.18 20.15 -0.04
N THR A 88 11.96 19.24 -0.62
CA THR A 88 13.37 19.04 -0.26
C THR A 88 14.19 18.64 -1.48
N ALA A 89 15.50 18.87 -1.42
CA ALA A 89 16.46 18.39 -2.39
C ALA A 89 16.97 16.97 -2.06
N THR A 90 16.82 16.52 -0.82
CA THR A 90 17.38 15.26 -0.31
C THR A 90 16.36 14.45 0.48
N ALA A 91 16.46 13.14 0.41
CA ALA A 91 15.74 12.18 1.26
C ALA A 91 16.74 11.21 1.90
N ASP A 92 16.26 10.46 2.89
CA ASP A 92 17.05 9.42 3.53
C ASP A 92 17.23 8.21 2.61
N PRO A 93 18.27 7.38 2.84
CA PRO A 93 18.45 6.13 2.11
C PRO A 93 17.26 5.17 2.27
N VAL A 94 16.93 4.45 1.20
CA VAL A 94 15.94 3.36 1.26
C VAL A 94 16.46 2.20 2.13
N ILE A 95 15.56 1.55 2.86
CA ILE A 95 15.86 0.32 3.62
C ILE A 95 15.68 -0.94 2.75
N SER A 96 14.82 -0.88 1.73
CA SER A 96 14.65 -1.95 0.74
C SER A 96 14.07 -1.40 -0.57
N GLY A 97 14.39 -2.10 -1.66
CA GLY A 97 13.81 -1.89 -2.98
C GLY A 97 13.58 -3.24 -3.67
N HIS A 98 12.49 -3.39 -4.41
CA HIS A 98 12.26 -4.54 -5.27
C HIS A 98 11.60 -4.10 -6.58
N GLU A 99 11.94 -4.77 -7.66
CA GLU A 99 11.35 -4.54 -8.98
C GLU A 99 9.83 -4.71 -8.89
N ALA A 100 9.09 -3.72 -9.37
CA ALA A 100 7.66 -3.79 -9.52
C ALA A 100 7.36 -4.78 -10.65
N GLU A 101 6.49 -5.76 -10.37
CA GLU A 101 6.04 -6.67 -11.41
C GLU A 101 5.42 -5.85 -12.55
N ARG A 102 6.05 -5.93 -13.72
CA ARG A 102 5.42 -5.45 -14.95
C ARG A 102 4.25 -6.38 -15.22
N VAL A 103 3.07 -5.97 -14.79
CA VAL A 103 1.83 -6.53 -15.34
C VAL A 103 1.87 -6.18 -16.82
N ALA A 104 2.21 -7.15 -17.65
CA ALA A 104 1.97 -7.00 -19.08
C ALA A 104 0.47 -6.69 -19.21
N ASP A 105 0.13 -5.62 -19.92
CA ASP A 105 -1.24 -5.36 -20.35
C ASP A 105 -1.66 -6.46 -21.33
N ASP A 106 -1.85 -7.68 -20.82
CA ASP A 106 -2.50 -8.75 -21.53
C ASP A 106 -4.00 -8.52 -21.36
N GLU A 107 -4.47 -7.53 -22.11
CA GLU A 107 -5.88 -7.16 -22.20
C GLU A 107 -6.76 -8.39 -22.48
N ARG A 108 -6.21 -9.38 -23.22
CA ARG A 108 -6.91 -10.61 -23.53
C ARG A 108 -7.05 -11.51 -22.30
N ALA A 109 -5.99 -11.71 -21.53
CA ALA A 109 -6.06 -12.46 -20.28
C ALA A 109 -7.01 -11.80 -19.27
N TYR A 110 -6.98 -10.47 -19.17
CA TYR A 110 -7.89 -9.70 -18.32
C TYR A 110 -9.35 -9.86 -18.76
N PHE A 111 -9.63 -9.74 -20.05
CA PHE A 111 -10.97 -9.95 -20.62
C PHE A 111 -11.51 -11.36 -20.32
N GLU A 112 -10.72 -12.41 -20.55
CA GLU A 112 -11.15 -13.79 -20.29
C GLU A 112 -11.40 -14.05 -18.79
N HIS A 113 -10.58 -13.45 -17.91
CA HIS A 113 -10.80 -13.50 -16.46
C HIS A 113 -12.15 -12.87 -16.07
N CYS A 114 -12.41 -11.64 -16.52
CA CYS A 114 -13.67 -10.94 -16.25
C CYS A 114 -14.88 -11.70 -16.84
N ARG A 115 -14.75 -12.25 -18.05
CA ARG A 115 -15.79 -13.06 -18.70
C ARG A 115 -16.11 -14.30 -17.89
N LYS A 116 -15.10 -15.02 -17.39
CA LYS A 116 -15.30 -16.19 -16.55
C LYS A 116 -16.02 -15.84 -15.25
N ALA A 117 -15.54 -14.82 -14.55
CA ALA A 117 -16.16 -14.34 -13.31
C ALA A 117 -17.62 -13.91 -13.53
N TYR A 118 -17.91 -13.22 -14.63
CA TYR A 118 -19.27 -12.87 -15.02
C TYR A 118 -20.16 -14.10 -15.20
N LEU A 119 -19.70 -15.10 -15.96
CA LEU A 119 -20.49 -16.32 -16.21
C LEU A 119 -20.78 -17.12 -14.94
N GLU A 120 -19.82 -17.21 -14.01
CA GLU A 120 -19.99 -17.88 -12.71
C GLU A 120 -21.01 -17.15 -11.82
N MET A 121 -21.06 -15.82 -11.92
CA MET A 121 -21.93 -14.98 -11.08
C MET A 121 -23.26 -14.62 -11.75
N ARG A 122 -23.43 -14.90 -13.04
CA ARG A 122 -24.58 -14.45 -13.85
C ARG A 122 -25.91 -14.85 -13.23
N GLU A 123 -26.07 -16.12 -12.81
CA GLU A 123 -27.35 -16.58 -12.25
C GLU A 123 -27.73 -15.87 -10.95
N LYS A 124 -26.74 -15.43 -10.17
CA LYS A 124 -26.95 -14.73 -8.90
C LYS A 124 -27.40 -13.28 -9.11
N TYR A 125 -26.89 -12.59 -10.14
CA TYR A 125 -27.09 -11.15 -10.33
C TYR A 125 -28.00 -10.79 -11.51
N GLU A 126 -28.20 -11.71 -12.44
CA GLU A 126 -29.18 -11.62 -13.52
C GLU A 126 -30.14 -12.82 -13.47
N PRO A 127 -30.89 -13.03 -12.35
CA PRO A 127 -31.87 -14.09 -12.30
C PRO A 127 -32.90 -13.83 -13.40
N THR A 128 -33.11 -14.83 -14.26
CA THR A 128 -34.13 -14.73 -15.29
C THR A 128 -35.47 -14.61 -14.56
N SER A 129 -36.11 -13.44 -14.63
CA SER A 129 -37.45 -13.21 -14.12
C SER A 129 -38.35 -14.33 -14.64
N ALA A 130 -38.73 -15.25 -13.77
CA ALA A 130 -39.77 -16.23 -14.07
C ALA A 130 -41.09 -15.47 -14.21
N ALA A 131 -41.49 -15.23 -15.47
CA ALA A 131 -42.85 -14.89 -15.84
C ALA A 131 -43.72 -16.15 -15.91
#